data_AF-A0A385SVI0-F1
#
_entry.id   AF-A0A385SVI0-F1
#
_cell.length_a   1.000
_cell.length_b   1.000
_cell.length_c   1.000
_cell.angle_alpha   90.00
_cell.angle_beta   90.00
_cell.angle_gamma   90.00
#
_symmetry.space_group_name_H-M   'P 1'
#
loop_
_entity.id
_entity.type
_entity.pdbx_description
1 polymer ?
#
loop_
_entity_poly.entity_id
_entity_poly.type
_entity_poly.pdbx_seq_one_letter_code
_entity_poly.pdbx_strand_id
1 'polypeptide(L)'
;MRSFLIRLVPVTLFVVLASFRADQGDNVEFVCMKTHKASNTCHFNFVVDGAKYRYVDMGCKFSKKLDEVVKKAKEGTLFLAREWKIECPQPKEKKTDAGDSTKSF
;
A
#
# COMPACT_ATOMS: atom_id res chain seq x y z
N MET A 1 21.35 44.35 3.91
CA MET A 1 21.77 42.95 3.66
C MET A 1 21.10 41.90 4.57
N ARG A 2 20.29 42.26 5.59
CA ARG A 2 19.62 41.29 6.48
C ARG A 2 18.28 40.72 5.94
N SER A 3 17.63 41.39 4.99
CA SER A 3 16.31 40.98 4.48
C SER A 3 16.32 39.95 3.35
N PHE A 4 17.48 39.67 2.74
CA PHE A 4 17.59 38.68 1.65
C PHE A 4 17.69 37.23 2.17
N LEU A 5 18.21 37.03 3.38
CA LEU A 5 18.33 35.71 4.00
C LEU A 5 16.96 35.15 4.45
N ILE A 6 15.99 36.02 4.77
CA ILE A 6 14.66 35.63 5.26
C ILE A 6 13.79 35.04 4.13
N ARG A 7 14.05 35.40 2.87
CA ARG A 7 13.28 34.91 1.72
C ARG A 7 13.77 33.56 1.16
N LEU A 8 14.97 33.10 1.54
CA LEU A 8 15.52 31.83 1.08
C LEU A 8 15.12 30.64 1.97
N VAL A 9 14.86 30.88 3.25
CA VAL A 9 14.42 29.87 4.23
C VAL A 9 13.12 29.13 3.84
N PRO A 10 12.06 29.80 3.36
CA PRO A 10 10.86 29.06 2.96
C PRO A 10 11.11 28.19 1.72
N VAL A 11 11.92 28.65 0.76
CA VAL A 11 12.19 27.91 -0.48
C VAL A 11 12.98 26.64 -0.20
N THR A 12 14.01 26.69 0.66
CA THR A 12 14.75 25.48 1.06
C THR A 12 13.89 24.51 1.86
N LEU A 13 12.99 25.00 2.73
CA LEU A 13 12.06 24.14 3.46
C LEU A 13 11.09 23.39 2.52
N PHE A 14 10.59 24.06 1.47
CA PHE A 14 9.71 23.44 0.47
C PHE A 14 10.43 22.35 -0.36
N VAL A 15 11.70 22.56 -0.72
CA VAL A 15 12.48 21.57 -1.48
C VAL A 15 12.76 20.33 -0.64
N VAL A 16 13.09 20.49 0.65
CA VAL A 16 13.31 19.36 1.56
C VAL A 16 12.01 18.56 1.78
N LEU A 17 10.88 19.23 1.98
CA LEU A 17 9.56 18.58 2.12
C LEU A 17 9.12 17.81 0.87
N ALA A 18 9.50 18.26 -0.33
CA ALA A 18 9.20 17.57 -1.58
C ALA A 18 10.01 16.28 -1.77
N SER A 19 11.28 16.26 -1.32
CA SER A 19 12.16 15.08 -1.44
C SER A 19 11.76 13.92 -0.52
N PHE A 20 11.11 14.17 0.62
CA PHE A 20 10.64 13.11 1.53
C PHE A 20 9.44 12.30 1.00
N ARG A 21 8.76 12.77 -0.05
CA ARG A 21 7.61 12.05 -0.65
C ARG A 21 8.01 10.99 -1.69
N ALA A 22 9.27 10.96 -2.11
CA ALA A 22 9.70 10.11 -3.21
C ALA A 22 9.93 8.64 -2.82
N ASP A 23 10.02 8.31 -1.52
CA ASP A 23 10.47 7.00 -1.03
C ASP A 23 9.39 6.23 -0.24
N GLN A 24 8.10 6.50 -0.48
CA GLN A 24 7.03 5.68 0.12
C GLN A 24 6.68 4.42 -0.71
N GLY A 25 7.23 4.30 -1.92
CA GLY A 25 6.70 3.37 -2.93
C GLY A 25 7.18 1.93 -2.84
N ASP A 26 8.31 1.66 -2.19
CA ASP A 26 8.95 0.34 -2.28
C ASP A 26 8.44 -0.67 -1.23
N ASN A 27 7.89 -0.20 -0.10
CA ASN A 27 7.41 -1.05 1.00
C ASN A 27 5.89 -1.23 1.04
N VAL A 28 5.19 -1.12 -0.11
CA VAL A 28 3.75 -1.38 -0.17
C VAL A 28 3.49 -2.84 -0.56
N GLU A 29 2.99 -3.61 0.39
CA GLU A 29 2.57 -4.99 0.21
C GLU A 29 1.05 -5.10 0.17
N PHE A 30 0.53 -5.65 -0.92
CA PHE A 30 -0.88 -6.00 -1.00
C PHE A 30 -1.15 -7.34 -0.30
N VAL A 31 -2.14 -7.37 0.59
CA VAL A 31 -2.48 -8.58 1.36
C VAL A 31 -3.68 -9.30 0.77
N CYS A 32 -4.78 -8.56 0.53
CA CYS A 32 -6.04 -9.16 0.12
C CYS A 32 -7.06 -8.12 -0.35
N MET A 33 -8.10 -8.62 -1.03
CA MET A 33 -9.33 -7.88 -1.31
C MET A 33 -10.52 -8.65 -0.74
N LYS A 34 -11.41 -7.97 0.00
CA LYS A 34 -12.72 -8.51 0.37
C LYS A 34 -13.85 -7.63 -0.15
N THR A 35 -14.84 -8.26 -0.76
CA THR A 35 -16.06 -7.60 -1.22
C THR A 35 -17.14 -7.69 -0.14
N HIS A 36 -17.67 -6.55 0.28
CA HIS A 36 -18.85 -6.46 1.11
C HIS A 36 -20.09 -6.29 0.20
N LYS A 37 -20.75 -7.41 -0.10
CA LYS A 37 -21.88 -7.46 -1.06
C LYS A 37 -23.05 -6.57 -0.65
N ALA A 38 -23.33 -6.47 0.66
CA ALA A 38 -24.47 -5.71 1.17
C ALA A 38 -24.36 -4.21 0.92
N SER A 39 -23.16 -3.63 0.96
CA SER A 39 -22.92 -2.20 0.66
C SER A 39 -22.30 -1.96 -0.71
N ASN A 40 -22.09 -3.01 -1.51
CA ASN A 40 -21.36 -2.95 -2.78
C ASN A 40 -20.00 -2.23 -2.64
N THR A 41 -19.24 -2.53 -1.57
CA THR A 41 -17.92 -1.94 -1.34
C THR A 41 -16.83 -3.01 -1.38
N CYS A 42 -15.68 -2.66 -1.94
CA CYS A 42 -14.51 -3.52 -1.97
C CYS A 42 -13.42 -2.95 -1.05
N HIS A 43 -12.94 -3.77 -0.14
CA HIS A 43 -11.89 -3.42 0.82
C HIS A 43 -10.58 -4.05 0.35
N PHE A 44 -9.61 -3.22 0.05
CA PHE A 44 -8.25 -3.62 -0.31
C PHE A 44 -7.34 -3.34 0.88
N ASN A 45 -6.69 -4.37 1.40
CA ASN A 45 -5.80 -4.22 2.55
C ASN A 45 -4.34 -4.25 2.09
N PHE A 46 -3.58 -3.33 2.64
CA PHE A 46 -2.16 -3.14 2.38
C PHE A 46 -1.39 -3.15 3.70
N VAL A 47 -0.13 -3.55 3.62
CA VAL A 47 0.89 -3.21 4.62
C VAL A 47 1.81 -2.18 3.97
N VAL A 48 2.03 -1.06 4.63
CA VAL A 48 2.95 0.00 4.18
C VAL A 48 3.90 0.27 5.34
N ASP A 49 5.20 0.03 5.12
CA ASP A 49 6.24 0.16 6.16
C ASP A 49 5.91 -0.62 7.44
N GLY A 50 5.37 -1.84 7.29
CA GLY A 50 4.96 -2.70 8.42
C GLY A 50 3.63 -2.29 9.10
N ALA A 51 3.02 -1.16 8.72
CA ALA A 51 1.75 -0.71 9.26
C ALA A 51 0.55 -1.13 8.39
N LYS A 52 -0.56 -1.45 9.04
CA LYS A 52 -1.80 -1.94 8.39
C LYS A 52 -2.63 -0.77 7.84
N TYR A 53 -2.85 -0.77 6.53
CA TYR A 53 -3.66 0.21 5.82
C TYR A 53 -4.76 -0.44 4.99
N ARG A 54 -5.82 0.32 4.71
CA ARG A 54 -6.96 -0.14 3.92
C ARG A 54 -7.46 0.94 2.97
N TYR A 55 -7.70 0.55 1.73
CA TYR A 55 -8.45 1.33 0.76
C TYR A 55 -9.88 0.77 0.63
N VAL A 56 -10.86 1.66 0.50
CA VAL A 56 -12.27 1.30 0.31
C VAL A 56 -12.75 1.85 -1.02
N ASP A 57 -13.10 0.95 -1.92
CA ASP A 57 -13.65 1.27 -3.23
C ASP A 57 -15.17 1.12 -3.22
N MET A 58 -15.86 2.24 -3.38
CA MET A 58 -17.32 2.27 -3.47
C MET A 58 -17.79 1.83 -4.85
N GLY A 59 -18.60 0.79 -4.91
CA GLY A 59 -19.07 0.18 -6.15
C GLY A 59 -18.09 -0.81 -6.78
N CYS A 60 -17.02 -1.19 -6.09
CA CYS A 60 -16.08 -2.24 -6.54
C CYS A 60 -15.53 -2.03 -7.98
N LYS A 61 -15.36 -0.78 -8.40
CA LYS A 61 -14.86 -0.38 -9.73
C LYS A 61 -13.48 -0.97 -10.03
N PHE A 62 -12.65 -1.11 -9.00
CA PHE A 62 -11.30 -1.65 -9.10
C PHE A 62 -11.17 -3.12 -8.70
N SER A 63 -12.30 -3.81 -8.44
CA SER A 63 -12.30 -5.23 -8.04
C SER A 63 -11.60 -6.16 -9.05
N LYS A 64 -11.64 -5.80 -10.34
CA LYS A 64 -10.97 -6.52 -11.43
C LYS A 64 -9.65 -5.87 -11.87
N LYS A 65 -9.24 -4.79 -11.23
CA LYS A 65 -8.08 -3.97 -11.61
C LYS A 65 -7.09 -3.87 -10.45
N LEU A 66 -6.77 -5.02 -9.87
CA LEU A 66 -5.93 -5.11 -8.68
C LEU A 66 -4.56 -4.46 -8.89
N ASP A 67 -3.93 -4.69 -10.04
CA ASP A 67 -2.64 -4.09 -10.40
C ASP A 67 -2.70 -2.55 -10.42
N GLU A 68 -3.82 -1.98 -10.86
CA GLU A 68 -4.03 -0.54 -10.86
C GLU A 68 -4.13 0.02 -9.43
N VAL A 69 -4.80 -0.69 -8.53
CA VAL A 69 -4.91 -0.29 -7.11
C VAL A 69 -3.54 -0.39 -6.43
N VAL A 70 -2.82 -1.49 -6.64
CA VAL A 70 -1.47 -1.68 -6.08
C VAL A 70 -0.52 -0.59 -6.58
N LYS A 71 -0.55 -0.28 -7.88
CA LYS A 71 0.24 0.81 -8.46
C LYS A 71 -0.09 2.15 -7.80
N LYS A 72 -1.38 2.50 -7.69
CA LYS A 72 -1.80 3.75 -7.04
C LYS A 72 -1.46 3.81 -5.55
N ALA A 73 -1.46 2.66 -4.86
CA ALA A 73 -1.01 2.56 -3.48
C ALA A 73 0.50 2.85 -3.36
N LYS A 74 1.32 2.28 -4.25
CA LYS A 74 2.78 2.55 -4.33
C LYS A 74 3.09 3.99 -4.68
N GLU A 75 2.32 4.59 -5.58
CA GLU A 75 2.46 6.00 -5.96
C GLU A 75 1.95 6.98 -4.89
N GLY A 76 1.35 6.48 -3.80
CA GLY A 76 0.77 7.30 -2.74
C GLY A 76 -0.45 8.13 -3.20
N THR A 77 -1.11 7.73 -4.30
CA THR A 77 -2.27 8.45 -4.87
C THR A 77 -3.60 7.95 -4.33
N LEU A 78 -3.62 6.83 -3.58
CA LEU A 78 -4.81 6.36 -2.87
C LEU A 78 -4.90 6.97 -1.47
N PHE A 79 -6.11 7.37 -1.10
CA PHE A 79 -6.43 7.67 0.29
C PHE A 79 -6.55 6.37 1.09
N LEU A 80 -5.46 6.00 1.74
CA LEU A 80 -5.39 4.84 2.63
C LEU A 80 -5.89 5.21 4.04
N ALA A 81 -6.90 4.49 4.52
CA ALA A 81 -7.32 4.56 5.91
C ALA A 81 -6.38 3.70 6.77
N ARG A 82 -6.02 4.20 7.95
CA ARG A 82 -5.31 3.40 8.96
C ARG A 82 -6.23 2.29 9.46
N GLU A 83 -5.63 1.13 9.73
CA GLU A 83 -6.26 -0.07 10.28
C GLU A 83 -7.16 -0.85 9.31
N TRP A 84 -7.07 -2.18 9.41
CA TRP A 84 -7.95 -3.09 8.70
C TRP A 84 -9.25 -3.27 9.49
N LYS A 85 -10.39 -2.89 8.90
CA LYS A 85 -11.70 -3.28 9.48
C LYS A 85 -12.09 -4.72 9.16
N ILE A 86 -11.43 -5.33 8.18
CA ILE A 86 -11.70 -6.70 7.75
C ILE A 86 -10.38 -7.42 7.80
N GLU A 87 -10.26 -8.38 8.71
CA GLU A 87 -9.09 -9.23 8.78
C GLU A 87 -9.01 -10.12 7.54
N CYS A 88 -7.83 -10.17 6.96
CA CYS A 88 -7.52 -11.13 5.92
C CYS A 88 -6.62 -12.21 6.48
N PRO A 89 -6.81 -13.46 6.03
CA PRO A 89 -5.85 -14.50 6.33
C PRO A 89 -4.52 -14.03 5.75
N GLN A 90 -3.54 -13.76 6.61
CA GLN A 90 -2.17 -13.61 6.16
C GLN A 90 -1.79 -14.93 5.49
N PRO A 91 -1.20 -14.92 4.28
CA PRO A 91 -0.64 -16.14 3.74
C PRO A 91 0.38 -16.63 4.76
N LYS A 92 0.09 -17.77 5.41
CA LYS A 92 1.10 -18.49 6.18
C LYS A 92 2.26 -18.72 5.21
N GLU A 93 3.46 -18.31 5.59
CA GLU A 93 4.68 -18.56 4.82
C GLU A 93 4.63 -20.01 4.31
N LYS A 94 4.80 -20.17 3.01
CA LYS A 94 4.97 -21.50 2.42
C LYS A 94 6.19 -22.10 3.09
N LYS A 95 5.98 -23.09 3.98
CA LYS A 95 7.04 -24.02 4.34
C LYS A 95 7.58 -24.57 3.03
N THR A 96 8.85 -24.28 2.77
CA THR A 96 9.65 -24.94 1.76
C THR A 96 9.74 -26.41 2.16
N ASP A 97 8.79 -27.22 1.71
CA ASP A 97 8.97 -28.67 1.64
C ASP A 97 9.83 -28.94 0.41
N ALA A 98 11.14 -28.77 0.61
CA ALA A 98 12.17 -29.29 -0.26
C ALA A 98 12.28 -30.81 -0.05
N GLY A 99 12.00 -31.57 -1.10
CA GLY A 99 12.54 -32.92 -1.33
C GLY A 99 11.88 -34.07 -0.56
N ASP A 100 11.20 -34.95 -1.29
CA ASP A 100 11.86 -36.19 -1.73
C ASP A 100 11.02 -36.86 -2.82
N SER A 101 11.54 -36.81 -4.05
CA SER A 101 11.10 -37.63 -5.16
C SER A 101 11.91 -38.92 -5.12
N THR A 102 11.39 -40.00 -4.54
CA THR A 102 11.81 -41.34 -4.93
C THR A 102 10.64 -42.32 -4.88
N LYS A 103 9.94 -42.48 -6.01
CA LYS A 103 9.09 -43.65 -6.27
C LYS A 103 9.70 -44.42 -7.43
N SER A 104 10.64 -45.31 -7.12
CA SER A 104 11.03 -46.41 -8.00
C SER A 104 9.93 -47.47 -7.95
N PHE A 105 9.41 -47.81 -9.12
CA PHE A 105 8.82 -49.12 -9.42
C PHE A 105 9.84 -49.91 -10.23
#